data_AF-A0A1L9UG48-F1
#
_entry.id   AF-A0A1L9UG48-F1
#
_cell.length_a   1.000
_cell.length_b   1.000
_cell.length_c   1.000
_cell.angle_alpha   90.00
_cell.angle_beta   90.00
_cell.angle_gamma   90.00
#
_symmetry.space_group_name_H-M   'P 1'
#
loop_
_entity.id
_entity.type
_entity.pdbx_description
1 polymer ?
#
loop_
_entity_poly.entity_id
_entity_poly.type
_entity_poly.pdbx_seq_one_letter_code
_entity_poly.pdbx_strand_id
1 'polypeptide(L)'
;MLDPFPPPPAWLRDFVEPWALHYNVPALTEHAHEVIIAFVGYLFIHFILSPVLSPVLFPRHYPKLNPRTKLNWDVHVVSLVQSTFINGMALWVMFADEDRASMNASERIYGYTGACGLVSAFAAGYFVYDLIVSTIYVKLFGIGMLFHGISALWVFSFGFRPFVNFYSPVFILYELSSPFLNIHWFLDKVNMTGSKLQWYNGMMLLFTFFTCRLLWGTYQSVAVYRDMWYALKQTWDATAVATPLEPVDITSQVFQVRGGSGSEMAKYASFTSGGVPTWLVLTYVISNVVLNFLNYFWFSKMVETVLKRFRGPAEKSGPAGKPSKEEQINLLKEDITQKVVLEAASKLEQEEGSPFLDGVTEEKVSSAVDSGLAEELRKRKVQLSS
;
A
#
# COMPACT_ATOMS: atom_id res chain seq x y z
N MET A 1 -16.76 16.01 -6.68
CA MET A 1 -16.70 15.42 -8.03
C MET A 1 -17.60 14.19 -8.08
N LEU A 2 -18.42 14.03 -9.11
CA LEU A 2 -19.21 12.82 -9.32
C LEU A 2 -18.32 11.64 -9.68
N ASP A 3 -18.87 10.43 -9.58
CA ASP A 3 -18.21 9.25 -10.10
C ASP A 3 -18.11 9.32 -11.64
N PRO A 4 -16.91 9.22 -12.25
CA PRO A 4 -16.78 9.11 -13.69
C PRO A 4 -17.25 7.76 -14.27
N PHE A 5 -17.42 6.71 -13.45
CA PHE A 5 -17.93 5.41 -13.88
C PHE A 5 -19.47 5.44 -13.99
N PRO A 6 -20.04 4.70 -14.97
CA PRO A 6 -21.49 4.59 -15.10
C PRO A 6 -22.08 3.82 -13.91
N PRO A 7 -23.35 4.07 -13.54
CA PRO A 7 -23.99 3.34 -12.46
C PRO A 7 -24.11 1.83 -12.76
N PRO A 8 -24.25 0.99 -11.72
CA PRO A 8 -24.35 -0.45 -11.88
C PRO A 8 -25.63 -0.83 -12.63
N PRO A 9 -25.64 -1.98 -13.33
CA PRO A 9 -26.87 -2.53 -13.90
C PRO A 9 -27.97 -2.69 -12.83
N ALA A 10 -29.22 -2.42 -13.20
CA ALA A 10 -30.35 -2.43 -12.26
C ALA A 10 -30.45 -3.74 -11.46
N TRP A 11 -30.28 -4.90 -12.10
CA TRP A 11 -30.33 -6.19 -11.43
C TRP A 11 -29.28 -6.35 -10.31
N LEU A 12 -28.10 -5.75 -10.48
CA LEU A 12 -27.03 -5.81 -9.49
C LEU A 12 -27.32 -4.84 -8.34
N ARG A 13 -27.80 -3.65 -8.68
CA ARG A 13 -28.26 -2.66 -7.71
C ARG A 13 -29.34 -3.24 -6.80
N ASP A 14 -30.41 -3.80 -7.39
CA ASP A 14 -31.55 -4.37 -6.68
C ASP A 14 -31.13 -5.56 -5.78
N PHE A 15 -30.11 -6.31 -6.20
CA PHE A 15 -29.57 -7.42 -5.42
C PHE A 15 -28.71 -6.94 -4.23
N VAL A 16 -27.88 -5.91 -4.42
CA VAL A 16 -26.93 -5.42 -3.42
C VAL A 16 -27.58 -4.50 -2.40
N GLU A 17 -28.54 -3.67 -2.83
CA GLU A 17 -29.13 -2.60 -2.02
C GLU A 17 -29.71 -3.07 -0.68
N PRO A 18 -30.47 -4.19 -0.58
CA PRO A 18 -30.99 -4.65 0.70
C PRO A 18 -29.88 -4.95 1.72
N TRP A 19 -28.76 -5.52 1.26
CA TRP A 19 -27.60 -5.83 2.10
C TRP A 19 -26.81 -4.57 2.45
N ALA A 20 -26.62 -3.68 1.48
CA ALA A 20 -25.93 -2.42 1.69
C ALA A 20 -26.64 -1.56 2.75
N LEU A 21 -27.97 -1.49 2.70
CA LEU A 21 -28.78 -0.81 3.70
C LEU A 21 -28.74 -1.54 5.05
N HIS A 22 -28.84 -2.87 5.07
CA HIS A 22 -28.76 -3.66 6.31
C HIS A 22 -27.44 -3.45 7.06
N TYR A 23 -26.32 -3.42 6.33
CA TYR A 23 -24.99 -3.16 6.89
C TYR A 23 -24.62 -1.67 6.93
N ASN A 24 -25.56 -0.76 6.69
CA ASN A 24 -25.37 0.69 6.71
C ASN A 24 -24.17 1.17 5.89
N VAL A 25 -23.97 0.61 4.70
CA VAL A 25 -22.94 0.96 3.68
C VAL A 25 -23.62 1.37 2.37
N PRO A 26 -24.48 2.41 2.38
CA PRO A 26 -25.38 2.71 1.26
C PRO A 26 -24.66 3.01 -0.06
N ALA A 27 -23.44 3.57 0.00
CA ALA A 27 -22.69 3.87 -1.23
C ALA A 27 -22.17 2.61 -1.94
N LEU A 28 -22.10 1.46 -1.25
CA LEU A 28 -21.73 0.19 -1.89
C LEU A 28 -22.72 -0.18 -3.00
N THR A 29 -23.99 0.20 -2.88
CA THR A 29 -25.00 -0.02 -3.91
C THR A 29 -24.60 0.58 -5.26
N GLU A 30 -24.02 1.78 -5.27
CA GLU A 30 -23.57 2.45 -6.49
C GLU A 30 -22.22 1.89 -6.98
N HIS A 31 -21.33 1.49 -6.07
CA HIS A 31 -19.97 1.06 -6.43
C HIS A 31 -19.76 -0.46 -6.50
N ALA A 32 -20.80 -1.29 -6.28
CA ALA A 32 -20.64 -2.75 -6.21
C ALA A 32 -20.02 -3.34 -7.49
N HIS A 33 -20.42 -2.81 -8.65
CA HIS A 33 -19.89 -3.25 -9.93
C HIS A 33 -18.39 -2.92 -10.07
N GLU A 34 -17.93 -1.76 -9.60
CA GLU A 34 -16.51 -1.38 -9.59
C GLU A 34 -15.69 -2.30 -8.70
N VAL A 35 -16.19 -2.64 -7.50
CA VAL A 35 -15.52 -3.61 -6.60
C VAL A 35 -15.36 -4.97 -7.29
N ILE A 36 -16.42 -5.44 -7.96
CA ILE A 36 -16.41 -6.72 -8.70
C ILE A 36 -15.44 -6.65 -9.88
N ILE A 37 -15.48 -5.57 -10.67
CA ILE A 37 -14.60 -5.36 -11.82
C ILE A 37 -13.14 -5.36 -11.37
N ALA A 38 -12.81 -4.62 -10.30
CA ALA A 38 -11.47 -4.59 -9.75
C ALA A 38 -11.02 -5.98 -9.29
N PHE A 39 -11.83 -6.66 -8.46
CA PHE A 39 -11.50 -7.99 -7.95
C PHE A 39 -11.29 -9.02 -9.07
N VAL A 40 -12.23 -9.12 -10.01
CA VAL A 40 -12.15 -10.04 -11.16
C VAL A 40 -10.98 -9.65 -12.07
N GLY A 41 -10.73 -8.35 -12.25
CA GLY A 41 -9.58 -7.84 -13.01
C GLY A 41 -8.25 -8.32 -12.42
N TYR A 42 -8.07 -8.26 -11.10
CA TYR A 42 -6.85 -8.74 -10.45
C TYR A 42 -6.71 -10.26 -10.47
N LEU A 43 -7.82 -11.01 -10.35
CA LEU A 43 -7.81 -12.46 -10.59
C LEU A 43 -7.40 -12.79 -12.03
N PHE A 44 -7.93 -12.07 -13.02
CA PHE A 44 -7.55 -12.21 -14.41
C PHE A 44 -6.07 -11.92 -14.63
N ILE A 45 -5.55 -10.85 -14.01
CA ILE A 45 -4.13 -10.51 -14.09
C ILE A 45 -3.26 -11.62 -13.49
N HIS A 46 -3.61 -12.13 -12.30
CA HIS A 46 -2.88 -13.19 -11.61
C HIS A 46 -2.87 -14.49 -12.43
N PHE A 47 -4.04 -15.00 -12.80
CA PHE A 47 -4.17 -16.37 -13.30
C PHE A 47 -4.03 -16.49 -14.82
N ILE A 48 -4.24 -15.41 -15.57
CA ILE A 48 -4.25 -15.44 -17.03
C ILE A 48 -3.20 -14.49 -17.61
N LEU A 49 -3.29 -13.19 -17.31
CA LEU A 49 -2.44 -12.21 -17.98
C LEU A 49 -0.96 -12.41 -17.65
N SER A 50 -0.61 -12.50 -16.37
CA SER A 50 0.80 -12.63 -15.95
C SER A 50 1.43 -13.94 -16.44
N PRO A 51 0.81 -15.13 -16.27
CA PRO A 51 1.40 -16.38 -16.74
C PRO A 51 1.54 -16.47 -18.27
N VAL A 52 0.67 -15.79 -19.03
CA VAL A 52 0.74 -15.75 -20.50
C VAL A 52 1.77 -14.72 -20.99
N LEU A 53 1.81 -13.54 -20.37
CA LEU A 53 2.65 -12.43 -20.82
C LEU A 53 4.10 -12.54 -20.32
N SER A 54 4.32 -13.06 -19.11
CA SER A 54 5.66 -13.14 -18.49
C SER A 54 6.65 -14.03 -19.28
N PRO A 55 6.27 -15.19 -19.85
CA PRO A 55 7.14 -15.93 -20.76
C PRO A 55 7.48 -15.19 -22.06
N VAL A 56 6.60 -14.31 -22.53
CA VAL A 56 6.81 -13.52 -23.75
C VAL A 56 7.74 -12.35 -23.49
N LEU A 57 7.55 -11.62 -22.39
CA LEU A 57 8.39 -10.49 -22.00
C LEU A 57 9.75 -10.92 -21.44
N PHE A 58 9.80 -12.01 -20.67
CA PHE A 58 11.00 -12.50 -20.00
C PHE A 58 11.29 -13.98 -20.32
N PRO A 59 11.47 -14.35 -21.61
CA PRO A 59 11.59 -15.74 -22.05
C PRO A 59 12.79 -16.49 -21.46
N ARG A 60 13.85 -15.74 -21.10
CA ARG A 60 15.08 -16.32 -20.54
C ARG A 60 15.00 -16.56 -19.03
N HIS A 61 14.05 -15.92 -18.34
CA HIS A 61 13.97 -15.89 -16.88
C HIS A 61 12.72 -16.62 -16.38
N TYR A 62 11.51 -16.12 -16.69
CA TYR A 62 10.26 -16.61 -16.10
C TYR A 62 10.05 -18.14 -16.26
N PRO A 63 10.26 -18.76 -17.45
CA PRO A 63 10.05 -20.20 -17.61
C PRO A 63 10.93 -21.07 -16.70
N LYS A 64 12.13 -20.58 -16.35
CA LYS A 64 13.11 -21.28 -15.52
C LYS A 64 12.87 -21.13 -14.01
N LEU A 65 11.97 -20.23 -13.61
CA LEU A 65 11.63 -20.04 -12.21
C LEU A 65 10.91 -21.28 -11.65
N ASN A 66 11.16 -21.58 -10.38
CA ASN A 66 10.43 -22.62 -9.65
C ASN A 66 8.96 -22.18 -9.42
N PRO A 67 8.03 -23.12 -9.11
CA PRO A 67 6.62 -22.80 -8.93
C PRO A 67 6.33 -21.73 -7.87
N ARG A 68 7.07 -21.74 -6.75
CA ARG A 68 6.91 -20.76 -5.66
C ARG A 68 7.29 -19.36 -6.12
N THR A 69 8.40 -19.21 -6.84
CA THR A 69 8.86 -17.92 -7.36
C THR A 69 8.00 -17.44 -8.52
N LYS A 70 7.42 -18.34 -9.33
CA LYS A 70 6.42 -17.97 -10.36
C LYS A 70 5.15 -17.40 -9.73
N LEU A 71 4.60 -18.07 -8.72
CA LEU A 71 3.47 -17.53 -7.97
C LEU A 71 3.77 -16.14 -7.40
N ASN A 72 4.95 -15.98 -6.76
CA ASN A 72 5.34 -14.69 -6.22
C ASN A 72 5.52 -13.63 -7.33
N TRP A 73 6.06 -14.02 -8.48
CA TRP A 73 6.17 -13.17 -9.66
C TRP A 73 4.79 -12.66 -10.12
N ASP A 74 3.83 -13.56 -10.25
CA ASP A 74 2.48 -13.22 -10.72
C ASP A 74 1.76 -12.29 -9.72
N VAL A 75 1.99 -12.46 -8.41
CA VAL A 75 1.51 -11.54 -7.36
C VAL A 75 2.18 -10.16 -7.46
N HIS A 76 3.49 -10.11 -7.73
CA HIS A 76 4.20 -8.83 -7.95
C HIS A 76 3.71 -8.11 -9.21
N VAL A 77 3.30 -8.85 -10.26
CA VAL A 77 2.69 -8.24 -11.45
C VAL A 77 1.34 -7.59 -11.08
N VAL A 78 0.51 -8.29 -10.32
CA VAL A 78 -0.77 -7.73 -9.84
C VAL A 78 -0.54 -6.49 -8.98
N SER A 79 0.39 -6.55 -8.02
CA SER A 79 0.73 -5.42 -7.14
C SER A 79 1.28 -4.22 -7.93
N LEU A 80 2.15 -4.45 -8.93
CA LEU A 80 2.66 -3.37 -9.77
C LEU A 80 1.56 -2.68 -10.58
N VAL A 81 0.65 -3.45 -11.19
CA VAL A 81 -0.47 -2.90 -11.96
C VAL A 81 -1.43 -2.14 -11.04
N GLN A 82 -1.80 -2.74 -9.91
CA GLN A 82 -2.68 -2.09 -8.94
C GLN A 82 -2.09 -0.79 -8.42
N SER A 83 -0.87 -0.83 -7.90
CA SER A 83 -0.29 0.32 -7.21
C SER A 83 -0.05 1.46 -8.19
N THR A 84 0.37 1.18 -9.41
CA THR A 84 0.48 2.21 -10.46
C THR A 84 -0.88 2.83 -10.78
N PHE A 85 -1.90 2.01 -10.98
CA PHE A 85 -3.25 2.45 -11.35
C PHE A 85 -3.91 3.26 -10.24
N ILE A 86 -3.95 2.73 -9.01
CA ILE A 86 -4.69 3.34 -7.91
C ILE A 86 -4.05 4.63 -7.42
N ASN A 87 -2.71 4.74 -7.44
CA ASN A 87 -2.02 5.98 -7.11
C ASN A 87 -2.28 7.05 -8.17
N GLY A 88 -2.28 6.69 -9.45
CA GLY A 88 -2.65 7.60 -10.53
C GLY A 88 -4.08 8.15 -10.36
N MET A 89 -5.02 7.26 -10.06
CA MET A 89 -6.41 7.63 -9.77
C MET A 89 -6.52 8.51 -8.51
N ALA A 90 -5.85 8.14 -7.41
CA ALA A 90 -5.88 8.88 -6.16
C ALA A 90 -5.33 10.30 -6.32
N LEU A 91 -4.18 10.45 -7.00
CA LEU A 91 -3.61 11.76 -7.29
C LEU A 91 -4.55 12.60 -8.18
N TRP A 92 -5.13 11.99 -9.21
CA TRP A 92 -6.12 12.66 -10.06
C TRP A 92 -7.31 13.18 -9.23
N VAL A 93 -7.93 12.33 -8.39
CA VAL A 93 -9.03 12.74 -7.52
C VAL A 93 -8.60 13.84 -6.54
N MET A 94 -7.41 13.74 -5.95
CA MET A 94 -6.92 14.75 -5.00
C MET A 94 -6.73 16.13 -5.63
N PHE A 95 -6.38 16.21 -6.91
CA PHE A 95 -6.17 17.48 -7.61
C PHE A 95 -7.41 17.98 -8.36
N ALA A 96 -8.31 17.09 -8.81
CA ALA A 96 -9.48 17.43 -9.62
C ALA A 96 -10.77 17.58 -8.81
N ASP A 97 -10.89 16.93 -7.65
CA ASP A 97 -12.11 16.98 -6.83
C ASP A 97 -12.16 18.24 -5.95
N GLU A 98 -12.70 19.32 -6.51
CA GLU A 98 -12.88 20.60 -5.81
C GLU A 98 -13.81 20.49 -4.59
N ASP A 99 -14.89 19.68 -4.69
CA ASP A 99 -15.82 19.45 -3.57
C ASP A 99 -15.04 18.87 -2.38
N ARG A 100 -14.28 17.81 -2.64
CA ARG A 100 -13.40 17.18 -1.64
C ARG A 100 -12.40 18.19 -1.08
N ALA A 101 -11.74 18.99 -1.92
CA ALA A 101 -10.75 19.98 -1.48
C ALA A 101 -11.35 21.07 -0.57
N SER A 102 -12.63 21.40 -0.76
CA SER A 102 -13.36 22.41 0.00
C SER A 102 -13.87 21.96 1.37
N MET A 103 -13.81 20.64 1.66
CA MET A 103 -14.38 20.04 2.88
C MET A 103 -13.71 20.54 4.17
N ASN A 104 -14.56 21.01 5.08
CA ASN A 104 -14.21 21.31 6.46
C ASN A 104 -14.05 20.03 7.31
N ALA A 105 -13.66 20.16 8.59
CA ALA A 105 -13.36 19.00 9.45
C ALA A 105 -14.54 18.02 9.62
N SER A 106 -15.77 18.51 9.73
CA SER A 106 -16.96 17.65 9.85
C SER A 106 -17.29 17.00 8.51
N GLU A 107 -17.22 17.77 7.43
CA GLU A 107 -17.45 17.28 6.06
C GLU A 107 -16.41 16.22 5.64
N ARG A 108 -15.19 16.25 6.15
CA ARG A 108 -14.18 15.19 5.91
C ARG A 108 -14.54 13.85 6.53
N ILE A 109 -15.32 13.86 7.62
CA ILE A 109 -15.79 12.63 8.25
C ILE A 109 -17.08 12.15 7.58
N TYR A 110 -18.06 13.03 7.37
CA TYR A 110 -19.41 12.62 6.96
C TYR A 110 -19.70 12.79 5.47
N GLY A 111 -18.93 13.63 4.78
CA GLY A 111 -19.16 13.97 3.38
C GLY A 111 -18.77 12.84 2.44
N TYR A 112 -19.43 12.82 1.29
CA TYR A 112 -19.21 11.83 0.24
C TYR A 112 -18.92 12.50 -1.10
N THR A 113 -18.00 11.93 -1.88
CA THR A 113 -17.92 12.21 -3.31
C THR A 113 -17.82 10.91 -4.09
N GLY A 114 -18.49 10.84 -5.24
CA GLY A 114 -18.49 9.64 -6.09
C GLY A 114 -17.07 9.23 -6.49
N ALA A 115 -16.20 10.20 -6.77
CA ALA A 115 -14.81 9.94 -7.11
C ALA A 115 -13.99 9.31 -5.95
N CYS A 116 -14.23 9.72 -4.70
CA CYS A 116 -13.61 9.06 -3.55
C CYS A 116 -14.22 7.68 -3.29
N GLY A 117 -15.52 7.51 -3.58
CA GLY A 117 -16.19 6.22 -3.63
C GLY A 117 -15.54 5.26 -4.62
N LEU A 118 -15.26 5.71 -5.85
CA LEU A 118 -14.56 4.96 -6.90
C LEU A 118 -13.17 4.49 -6.44
N VAL A 119 -12.38 5.38 -5.85
CA VAL A 119 -11.06 5.00 -5.28
C VAL A 119 -11.23 3.94 -4.20
N SER A 120 -12.23 4.08 -3.33
CA SER A 120 -12.56 3.08 -2.30
C SER A 120 -12.98 1.74 -2.91
N ALA A 121 -13.72 1.76 -4.01
CA ALA A 121 -14.20 0.59 -4.73
C ALA A 121 -13.07 -0.24 -5.34
N PHE A 122 -12.19 0.41 -6.10
CA PHE A 122 -11.03 -0.25 -6.69
C PHE A 122 -10.04 -0.72 -5.61
N ALA A 123 -9.83 0.06 -4.55
CA ALA A 123 -9.02 -0.35 -3.41
C ALA A 123 -9.63 -1.57 -2.70
N ALA A 124 -10.93 -1.57 -2.40
CA ALA A 124 -11.61 -2.68 -1.75
C ALA A 124 -11.54 -3.96 -2.60
N GLY A 125 -11.79 -3.88 -3.91
CA GLY A 125 -11.67 -5.02 -4.82
C GLY A 125 -10.26 -5.62 -4.85
N TYR A 126 -9.22 -4.78 -4.82
CA TYR A 126 -7.85 -5.23 -4.64
C TYR A 126 -7.61 -5.89 -3.29
N PHE A 127 -8.02 -5.25 -2.18
CA PHE A 127 -7.76 -5.79 -0.84
C PHE A 127 -8.56 -7.07 -0.54
N VAL A 128 -9.69 -7.31 -1.22
CA VAL A 128 -10.33 -8.64 -1.21
C VAL A 128 -9.43 -9.68 -1.86
N TYR A 129 -8.87 -9.38 -3.03
CA TYR A 129 -7.89 -10.25 -3.69
C TYR A 129 -6.65 -10.48 -2.81
N ASP A 130 -6.09 -9.41 -2.25
CA ASP A 130 -4.89 -9.45 -1.41
C ASP A 130 -5.13 -10.27 -0.14
N LEU A 131 -6.28 -10.09 0.52
CA LEU A 131 -6.68 -10.87 1.68
C LEU A 131 -6.79 -12.37 1.35
N ILE A 132 -7.40 -12.73 0.22
CA ILE A 132 -7.53 -14.13 -0.21
C ILE A 132 -6.15 -14.74 -0.47
N VAL A 133 -5.31 -14.06 -1.26
CA VAL A 133 -3.96 -14.54 -1.61
C VAL A 133 -3.08 -14.65 -0.37
N SER A 134 -3.08 -13.63 0.49
CA SER A 134 -2.33 -13.61 1.75
C SER A 134 -2.81 -14.67 2.74
N THR A 135 -4.11 -15.01 2.74
CA THR A 135 -4.65 -16.10 3.58
C THR A 135 -4.24 -17.47 3.05
N ILE A 136 -4.44 -17.74 1.75
CA ILE A 136 -4.12 -19.04 1.14
C ILE A 136 -2.62 -19.31 1.22
N TYR A 137 -1.81 -18.29 0.96
CA TYR A 137 -0.35 -18.37 0.92
C TYR A 137 0.29 -17.68 2.13
N VAL A 138 -0.32 -17.76 3.31
CA VAL A 138 0.20 -17.14 4.55
C VAL A 138 1.61 -17.63 4.90
N LYS A 139 1.94 -18.89 4.56
CA LYS A 139 3.30 -19.44 4.75
C LYS A 139 4.33 -18.87 3.78
N LEU A 140 3.89 -18.21 2.70
CA LEU A 140 4.73 -17.53 1.73
C LEU A 140 4.88 -16.05 2.07
N PHE A 141 3.77 -15.38 2.40
CA PHE A 141 3.71 -13.93 2.59
C PHE A 141 3.77 -13.48 4.06
N GLY A 142 3.69 -14.40 5.04
CA GLY A 142 3.77 -14.09 6.46
C GLY A 142 2.50 -13.47 7.06
N ILE A 143 2.44 -13.45 8.40
CA ILE A 143 1.24 -12.99 9.12
C ILE A 143 1.02 -11.47 9.04
N GLY A 144 2.09 -10.69 8.84
CA GLY A 144 2.01 -9.24 8.69
C GLY A 144 1.20 -8.82 7.47
N MET A 145 1.41 -9.50 6.34
CA MET A 145 0.63 -9.25 5.13
C MET A 145 -0.84 -9.65 5.28
N LEU A 146 -1.13 -10.69 6.08
CA LEU A 146 -2.52 -11.00 6.44
C LEU A 146 -3.17 -9.87 7.25
N PHE A 147 -2.50 -9.36 8.29
CA PHE A 147 -3.02 -8.23 9.08
C PHE A 147 -3.10 -6.94 8.27
N HIS A 148 -2.17 -6.73 7.33
CA HIS A 148 -2.24 -5.64 6.35
C HIS A 148 -3.52 -5.76 5.52
N GLY A 149 -3.75 -6.90 4.86
CA GLY A 149 -4.93 -7.12 4.01
C GLY A 149 -6.24 -6.99 4.78
N ILE A 150 -6.33 -7.53 6.00
CA ILE A 150 -7.52 -7.37 6.87
C ILE A 150 -7.76 -5.91 7.21
N SER A 151 -6.72 -5.20 7.68
CA SER A 151 -6.84 -3.83 8.15
C SER A 151 -7.14 -2.87 6.99
N ALA A 152 -6.48 -3.06 5.84
CA ALA A 152 -6.68 -2.28 4.63
C ALA A 152 -8.10 -2.47 4.08
N LEU A 153 -8.56 -3.72 3.93
CA LEU A 153 -9.93 -3.99 3.49
C LEU A 153 -10.96 -3.35 4.44
N TRP A 154 -10.74 -3.45 5.75
CA TRP A 154 -11.63 -2.87 6.74
C TRP A 154 -11.73 -1.34 6.62
N VAL A 155 -10.60 -0.63 6.54
CA VAL A 155 -10.62 0.84 6.44
C VAL A 155 -11.21 1.34 5.12
N PHE A 156 -10.92 0.68 4.00
CA PHE A 156 -11.50 1.08 2.70
C PHE A 156 -12.98 0.72 2.58
N SER A 157 -13.45 -0.32 3.27
CA SER A 157 -14.88 -0.65 3.34
C SER A 157 -15.69 0.45 4.02
N PHE A 158 -15.09 1.24 4.91
CA PHE A 158 -15.77 2.38 5.51
C PHE A 158 -16.05 3.51 4.53
N GLY A 159 -15.30 3.62 3.43
CA GLY A 159 -15.58 4.59 2.36
C GLY A 159 -16.96 4.40 1.70
N PHE A 160 -17.60 3.24 1.90
CA PHE A 160 -18.98 2.98 1.45
C PHE A 160 -20.06 3.40 2.47
N ARG A 161 -19.64 3.74 3.69
CA ARG A 161 -20.44 4.52 4.63
C ARG A 161 -20.15 6.02 4.37
N PRO A 162 -21.03 6.93 4.79
CA PRO A 162 -20.67 8.36 4.90
C PRO A 162 -19.73 8.56 6.11
N PHE A 163 -18.59 7.85 6.08
CA PHE A 163 -17.55 7.87 7.09
C PHE A 163 -16.20 7.80 6.39
N VAL A 164 -15.37 8.83 6.59
CA VAL A 164 -13.98 8.94 6.10
C VAL A 164 -13.76 8.75 4.60
N ASN A 165 -14.80 8.90 3.77
CA ASN A 165 -14.71 8.80 2.32
C ASN A 165 -13.67 9.80 1.73
N PHE A 166 -13.58 11.01 2.30
CA PHE A 166 -12.53 12.00 1.98
C PHE A 166 -11.10 11.44 2.04
N TYR A 167 -10.85 10.53 2.98
CA TYR A 167 -9.53 9.99 3.27
C TYR A 167 -9.14 8.80 2.38
N SER A 168 -10.05 8.26 1.57
CA SER A 168 -9.76 7.14 0.66
C SER A 168 -8.58 7.42 -0.28
N PRO A 169 -8.58 8.50 -1.09
CA PRO A 169 -7.41 8.83 -1.91
C PRO A 169 -6.20 9.28 -1.09
N VAL A 170 -6.37 9.65 0.18
CA VAL A 170 -5.28 10.13 1.05
C VAL A 170 -4.45 8.97 1.60
N PHE A 171 -5.10 7.93 2.12
CA PHE A 171 -4.41 6.76 2.69
C PHE A 171 -3.98 5.73 1.65
N ILE A 172 -4.65 5.66 0.49
CA ILE A 172 -4.21 4.74 -0.58
C ILE A 172 -2.84 5.13 -1.14
N LEU A 173 -2.41 6.39 -0.99
CA LEU A 173 -1.05 6.84 -1.34
C LEU A 173 0.07 6.15 -0.54
N TYR A 174 -0.26 5.34 0.47
CA TYR A 174 0.72 4.44 1.08
C TYR A 174 1.29 3.48 0.05
N GLU A 175 0.52 3.14 -0.98
CA GLU A 175 0.95 2.30 -2.09
C GLU A 175 1.91 3.01 -3.06
N LEU A 176 2.22 4.31 -2.88
CA LEU A 176 3.05 5.06 -3.83
C LEU A 176 4.49 4.55 -3.91
N SER A 177 4.97 3.88 -2.85
CA SER A 177 6.27 3.19 -2.86
C SER A 177 6.23 1.80 -3.51
N SER A 178 5.05 1.16 -3.60
CA SER A 178 4.88 -0.22 -4.05
C SER A 178 5.31 -0.47 -5.51
N PRO A 179 5.16 0.47 -6.47
CA PRO A 179 5.73 0.29 -7.81
C PRO A 179 7.24 0.10 -7.79
N PHE A 180 7.95 0.91 -7.00
CA PHE A 180 9.40 0.82 -6.87
C PHE A 180 9.83 -0.46 -6.15
N LEU A 181 9.05 -0.92 -5.17
CA LEU A 181 9.27 -2.19 -4.49
C LEU A 181 9.21 -3.36 -5.49
N ASN A 182 8.13 -3.41 -6.29
CA ASN A 182 7.93 -4.45 -7.28
C ASN A 182 9.02 -4.44 -8.36
N ILE A 183 9.37 -3.25 -8.87
CA ILE A 183 10.47 -3.10 -9.84
C ILE A 183 11.80 -3.58 -9.23
N HIS A 184 12.06 -3.26 -7.96
CA HIS A 184 13.28 -3.70 -7.26
C HIS A 184 13.36 -5.23 -7.22
N TRP A 185 12.25 -5.88 -6.87
CA TRP A 185 12.09 -7.33 -6.84
C TRP A 185 12.30 -7.97 -8.22
N PHE A 186 11.68 -7.41 -9.27
CA PHE A 186 11.82 -7.94 -10.62
C PHE A 186 13.28 -7.87 -11.10
N LEU A 187 13.98 -6.76 -10.83
CA LEU A 187 15.39 -6.60 -11.17
C LEU A 187 16.28 -7.67 -10.53
N ASP A 188 15.96 -8.09 -9.30
CA ASP A 188 16.65 -9.22 -8.67
C ASP A 188 16.39 -10.53 -9.43
N LYS A 189 15.13 -10.81 -9.80
CA LYS A 189 14.77 -12.08 -10.48
C LYS A 189 15.21 -12.17 -11.94
N VAL A 190 15.50 -11.04 -12.58
CA VAL A 190 16.06 -11.01 -13.95
C VAL A 190 17.59 -10.91 -13.97
N ASN A 191 18.27 -11.19 -12.86
CA ASN A 191 19.74 -11.14 -12.71
C ASN A 191 20.33 -9.73 -12.98
N MET A 192 19.59 -8.68 -12.63
CA MET A 192 20.07 -7.29 -12.68
C MET A 192 20.46 -6.75 -11.30
N THR A 193 20.69 -7.64 -10.34
CA THR A 193 21.13 -7.31 -8.99
C THR A 193 22.44 -6.51 -9.02
N GLY A 194 22.49 -5.35 -8.35
CA GLY A 194 23.66 -4.48 -8.35
C GLY A 194 23.76 -3.49 -9.52
N SER A 195 22.86 -3.56 -10.50
CA SER A 195 22.86 -2.64 -11.64
C SER A 195 22.57 -1.20 -11.23
N LYS A 196 23.02 -0.23 -12.05
CA LYS A 196 22.69 1.20 -11.85
C LYS A 196 21.17 1.43 -11.82
N LEU A 197 20.42 0.70 -12.64
CA LEU A 197 18.95 0.78 -12.67
C LEU A 197 18.34 0.37 -11.33
N GLN A 198 18.78 -0.76 -10.76
CA GLN A 198 18.31 -1.22 -9.47
C GLN A 198 18.70 -0.24 -8.35
N TRP A 199 19.86 0.40 -8.45
CA TRP A 199 20.27 1.40 -7.48
C TRP A 199 19.39 2.66 -7.51
N TYR A 200 19.16 3.26 -8.68
CA TYR A 200 18.26 4.42 -8.81
C TYR A 200 16.84 4.08 -8.36
N ASN A 201 16.35 2.90 -8.72
CA ASN A 201 15.05 2.41 -8.26
C ASN A 201 15.02 2.24 -6.73
N GLY A 202 16.07 1.66 -6.13
CA GLY A 202 16.22 1.53 -4.69
C GLY A 202 16.22 2.88 -3.96
N MET A 203 16.87 3.90 -4.51
CA MET A 203 16.80 5.27 -3.95
C MET A 203 15.36 5.81 -3.98
N MET A 204 14.67 5.66 -5.12
CA MET A 204 13.28 6.09 -5.27
C MET A 204 12.35 5.33 -4.32
N LEU A 205 12.57 4.03 -4.14
CA LEU A 205 11.85 3.20 -3.17
C LEU A 205 12.02 3.75 -1.76
N LEU A 206 13.25 3.94 -1.29
CA LEU A 206 13.51 4.44 0.07
C LEU A 206 12.92 5.83 0.29
N PHE A 207 13.09 6.72 -0.69
CA PHE A 207 12.58 8.09 -0.63
C PHE A 207 11.04 8.12 -0.59
N THR A 208 10.39 7.40 -1.51
CA THR A 208 8.93 7.35 -1.58
C THR A 208 8.36 6.66 -0.35
N PHE A 209 8.92 5.55 0.11
CA PHE A 209 8.49 4.85 1.32
C PHE A 209 8.53 5.79 2.54
N PHE A 210 9.66 6.47 2.76
CA PHE A 210 9.79 7.42 3.87
C PHE A 210 8.79 8.58 3.79
N THR A 211 8.64 9.18 2.60
CA THR A 211 7.79 10.36 2.43
C THR A 211 6.29 10.03 2.46
N CYS A 212 5.84 9.02 1.71
CA CYS A 212 4.41 8.70 1.60
C CYS A 212 3.88 7.92 2.80
N ARG A 213 4.65 6.98 3.36
CA ARG A 213 4.19 6.13 4.48
C ARG A 213 4.48 6.73 5.84
N LEU A 214 5.71 7.21 6.08
CA LEU A 214 6.10 7.68 7.41
C LEU A 214 5.73 9.15 7.64
N LEU A 215 6.06 10.05 6.73
CA LEU A 215 5.76 11.47 6.92
C LEU A 215 4.28 11.78 6.63
N TRP A 216 3.85 11.57 5.38
CA TRP A 216 2.49 11.86 4.95
C TRP A 216 1.48 10.99 5.70
N GLY A 217 1.74 9.69 5.80
CA GLY A 217 0.83 8.78 6.48
C GLY A 217 0.62 9.07 7.96
N THR A 218 1.68 9.35 8.71
CA THR A 218 1.55 9.74 10.11
C THR A 218 0.82 11.07 10.27
N TYR A 219 1.14 12.07 9.43
CA TYR A 219 0.45 13.36 9.42
C TYR A 219 -1.06 13.20 9.18
N GLN A 220 -1.44 12.42 8.17
CA GLN A 220 -2.83 12.18 7.82
C GLN A 220 -3.56 11.32 8.86
N SER A 221 -2.86 10.38 9.51
CA SER A 221 -3.38 9.60 10.62
C SER A 221 -3.75 10.51 11.80
N VAL A 222 -2.89 11.47 12.16
CA VAL A 222 -3.21 12.48 13.19
C VAL A 222 -4.37 13.37 12.76
N ALA A 223 -4.42 13.77 11.48
CA ALA A 223 -5.51 14.60 10.95
C ALA A 223 -6.86 13.89 11.04
N VAL A 224 -6.96 12.63 10.60
CA VAL A 224 -8.22 11.87 10.67
C VAL A 224 -8.62 11.59 12.12
N TYR A 225 -7.67 11.33 13.03
CA TYR A 225 -7.99 11.12 14.44
C TYR A 225 -8.55 12.39 15.09
N ARG A 226 -8.00 13.56 14.74
CA ARG A 226 -8.53 14.84 15.21
C ARG A 226 -9.95 15.07 14.68
N ASP A 227 -10.17 14.85 13.39
CA ASP A 227 -11.46 15.07 12.75
C ASP A 227 -12.52 14.06 13.29
N MET A 228 -12.13 12.80 13.52
CA MET A 228 -12.96 11.79 14.21
C MET A 228 -13.28 12.17 15.66
N TRP A 229 -12.33 12.74 16.40
CA TRP A 229 -12.56 13.19 17.77
C TRP A 229 -13.60 14.31 17.81
N TYR A 230 -13.53 15.27 16.89
CA TYR A 230 -14.55 16.31 16.77
C TYR A 230 -15.92 15.74 16.40
N ALA A 231 -15.97 14.79 15.48
CA ALA A 231 -17.21 14.09 15.09
C ALA A 231 -17.84 13.30 16.26
N LEU A 232 -17.02 12.60 17.07
CA LEU A 232 -17.48 11.90 18.27
C LEU A 232 -18.01 12.87 19.32
N LYS A 233 -17.27 13.94 19.58
CA LYS A 233 -17.70 14.95 20.53
C LYS A 233 -19.04 15.57 20.11
N GLN A 234 -19.19 15.92 18.83
CA GLN A 234 -20.45 16.42 18.28
C GLN A 234 -21.60 15.41 18.49
N THR A 235 -21.34 14.12 18.27
CA THR A 235 -22.32 13.04 18.48
C THR A 235 -22.72 12.93 19.95
N TRP A 236 -21.76 12.98 20.87
CA TRP A 236 -22.02 12.90 22.31
C TRP A 236 -22.76 14.14 22.83
N ASP A 237 -22.35 15.33 22.41
CA ASP A 237 -23.01 16.59 22.77
C ASP A 237 -24.46 16.60 22.29
N ALA A 238 -24.71 16.16 21.05
CA ALA A 238 -26.08 16.04 20.52
C ALA A 238 -26.90 14.96 21.22
N THR A 239 -26.29 13.83 21.58
CA THR A 239 -26.95 12.76 22.34
C THR A 239 -27.33 13.21 23.75
N ALA A 240 -26.52 14.06 24.39
CA ALA A 240 -26.76 14.55 25.74
C ALA A 240 -28.00 15.46 25.86
N VAL A 241 -28.40 16.12 24.76
CA VAL A 241 -29.57 17.00 24.71
C VAL A 241 -30.78 16.38 24.01
N ALA A 242 -30.63 15.19 23.43
CA ALA A 242 -31.69 14.52 22.68
C ALA A 242 -32.87 14.11 23.58
N THR A 243 -34.07 14.23 23.04
CA THR A 243 -35.31 13.79 23.70
C THR A 243 -36.10 12.87 22.78
N PRO A 244 -37.10 12.12 23.28
CA PRO A 244 -37.96 11.31 22.41
C PRO A 244 -38.71 12.12 21.33
N LEU A 245 -38.90 13.43 21.54
CA LEU A 245 -39.55 14.34 20.57
C LEU A 245 -38.54 15.02 19.62
N GLU A 246 -37.28 15.15 20.05
CA GLU A 246 -36.19 15.74 19.29
C GLU A 246 -35.01 14.76 19.26
N PRO A 247 -35.05 13.75 18.37
CA PRO A 247 -33.96 12.79 18.22
C PRO A 247 -32.70 13.48 17.70
N VAL A 248 -31.55 12.84 17.91
CA VAL A 248 -30.25 13.34 17.41
C VAL A 248 -30.31 13.51 15.90
N ASP A 249 -30.08 14.74 15.44
CA ASP A 249 -29.83 15.05 14.02
C ASP A 249 -28.73 16.11 13.90
N ILE A 250 -27.54 15.68 13.47
CA ILE A 250 -26.39 16.57 13.25
C ILE A 250 -26.29 17.10 11.81
N THR A 251 -27.20 16.70 10.91
CA THR A 251 -27.08 16.95 9.46
C THR A 251 -26.92 18.43 9.14
N SER A 252 -27.76 19.28 9.72
CA SER A 252 -27.75 20.73 9.51
C SER A 252 -26.51 21.42 10.07
N GLN A 253 -25.88 20.83 11.09
CA GLN A 253 -24.64 21.35 11.68
C GLN A 253 -23.42 21.00 10.83
N VAL A 254 -23.42 19.80 10.23
CA VAL A 254 -22.33 19.31 9.37
C VAL A 254 -22.38 19.96 7.99
N PHE A 255 -23.54 19.96 7.36
CA PHE A 255 -23.74 20.48 6.00
C PHE A 255 -24.49 21.81 6.07
N GLN A 256 -23.81 22.86 6.56
CA GLN A 256 -24.38 24.20 6.61
C GLN A 256 -24.53 24.78 5.20
N VAL A 257 -25.69 24.58 4.56
CA VAL A 257 -26.23 25.24 3.35
C VAL A 257 -25.19 25.91 2.43
N ARG A 258 -24.09 25.21 2.11
CA ARG A 258 -23.18 25.60 1.03
C ARG A 258 -23.76 25.00 -0.24
N GLY A 259 -24.73 25.73 -0.80
CA GLY A 259 -25.31 25.43 -2.11
C GLY A 259 -26.32 24.28 -2.15
N GLY A 260 -27.49 24.46 -1.51
CA GLY A 260 -28.71 23.69 -1.79
C GLY A 260 -28.77 22.27 -1.19
N SER A 261 -30.00 21.77 -0.96
CA SER A 261 -30.26 20.43 -0.39
C SER A 261 -30.00 19.27 -1.39
N GLY A 262 -29.00 19.42 -2.26
CA GLY A 262 -28.69 18.50 -3.37
C GLY A 262 -27.21 18.45 -3.76
N SER A 263 -26.29 18.84 -2.87
CA SER A 263 -24.86 18.63 -3.10
C SER A 263 -24.49 17.15 -2.91
N GLU A 264 -23.59 16.63 -3.75
CA GLU A 264 -23.14 15.22 -3.68
C GLU A 264 -22.60 14.86 -2.29
N MET A 265 -22.02 15.84 -1.60
CA MET A 265 -21.50 15.71 -0.23
C MET A 265 -22.54 15.27 0.79
N ALA A 266 -23.79 15.70 0.64
CA ALA A 266 -24.88 15.39 1.55
C ALA A 266 -25.71 14.17 1.10
N LYS A 267 -25.34 13.49 -0.01
CA LYS A 267 -26.12 12.40 -0.62
C LYS A 267 -26.54 11.31 0.36
N TYR A 268 -25.67 10.95 1.30
CA TYR A 268 -25.95 9.93 2.31
C TYR A 268 -26.06 10.49 3.75
N ALA A 269 -26.31 11.80 3.90
CA ALA A 269 -26.35 12.44 5.22
C ALA A 269 -27.42 11.86 6.16
N SER A 270 -28.52 11.36 5.62
CA SER A 270 -29.58 10.70 6.40
C SER A 270 -29.10 9.43 7.13
N PHE A 271 -28.05 8.77 6.63
CA PHE A 271 -27.47 7.57 7.25
C PHE A 271 -26.52 7.90 8.41
N THR A 272 -26.14 9.18 8.56
CA THR A 272 -25.23 9.69 9.61
C THR A 272 -25.85 10.81 10.44
N SER A 273 -27.15 11.07 10.30
CA SER A 273 -27.89 12.07 11.10
C SER A 273 -27.76 11.82 12.60
N GLY A 274 -27.73 10.56 13.04
CA GLY A 274 -27.50 10.17 14.42
C GLY A 274 -26.05 10.32 14.93
N GLY A 275 -25.15 10.85 14.11
CA GLY A 275 -23.72 10.98 14.40
C GLY A 275 -22.91 9.71 14.15
N VAL A 276 -21.63 9.75 14.55
CA VAL A 276 -20.69 8.64 14.34
C VAL A 276 -20.70 7.67 15.53
N PRO A 277 -20.94 6.36 15.30
CA PRO A 277 -20.85 5.37 16.38
C PRO A 277 -19.42 5.23 16.92
N THR A 278 -19.27 5.19 18.25
CA THR A 278 -17.95 5.05 18.90
C THR A 278 -17.17 3.82 18.45
N TRP A 279 -17.85 2.69 18.23
CA TRP A 279 -17.21 1.45 17.76
C TRP A 279 -16.59 1.60 16.36
N LEU A 280 -17.20 2.42 15.49
CA LEU A 280 -16.74 2.66 14.13
C LEU A 280 -15.38 3.37 14.17
N VAL A 281 -15.27 4.42 15.00
CA VAL A 281 -14.02 5.15 15.22
C VAL A 281 -12.98 4.25 15.86
N LEU A 282 -13.34 3.49 16.90
CA LEU A 282 -12.40 2.61 17.59
C LEU A 282 -11.79 1.57 16.65
N THR A 283 -12.62 0.88 15.86
CA THR A 283 -12.13 -0.15 14.92
C THR A 283 -11.32 0.43 13.76
N TYR A 284 -11.66 1.64 13.28
CA TYR A 284 -10.83 2.37 12.32
C TYR A 284 -9.46 2.70 12.91
N VAL A 285 -9.42 3.29 14.11
CA VAL A 285 -8.16 3.68 14.77
C VAL A 285 -7.27 2.46 14.99
N ILE A 286 -7.82 1.34 15.47
CA ILE A 286 -7.06 0.09 15.63
C ILE A 286 -6.46 -0.35 14.30
N SER A 287 -7.25 -0.40 13.22
CA SER A 287 -6.79 -0.83 11.90
C SER A 287 -5.71 0.12 11.34
N ASN A 288 -5.90 1.42 11.49
CA ASN A 288 -4.94 2.42 11.04
C ASN A 288 -3.63 2.37 11.87
N VAL A 289 -3.71 2.11 13.17
CA VAL A 289 -2.53 1.88 14.03
C VAL A 289 -1.77 0.64 13.58
N VAL A 290 -2.45 -0.47 13.25
CA VAL A 290 -1.81 -1.69 12.72
C VAL A 290 -1.08 -1.39 11.41
N LEU A 291 -1.74 -0.70 10.46
CA LEU A 291 -1.14 -0.34 9.17
C LEU A 291 0.09 0.57 9.34
N ASN A 292 0.00 1.59 10.19
CA ASN A 292 1.15 2.46 10.49
C ASN A 292 2.26 1.68 11.20
N PHE A 293 1.93 0.83 12.17
CA PHE A 293 2.92 0.00 12.85
C PHE A 293 3.71 -0.87 11.86
N LEU A 294 3.04 -1.50 10.90
CA LEU A 294 3.70 -2.28 9.85
C LEU A 294 4.64 -1.40 9.01
N ASN A 295 4.22 -0.20 8.62
CA ASN A 295 5.08 0.74 7.90
C ASN A 295 6.34 1.12 8.69
N TYR A 296 6.19 1.41 9.98
CA TYR A 296 7.33 1.69 10.85
C TYR A 296 8.22 0.47 11.04
N PHE A 297 7.62 -0.72 11.23
CA PHE A 297 8.35 -1.98 11.38
C PHE A 297 9.23 -2.27 10.16
N TRP A 298 8.67 -2.22 8.96
CA TRP A 298 9.40 -2.41 7.71
C TRP A 298 10.50 -1.36 7.54
N PHE A 299 10.24 -0.10 7.89
CA PHE A 299 11.27 0.95 7.86
C PHE A 299 12.39 0.73 8.87
N SER A 300 12.08 0.32 10.09
CA SER A 300 13.09 -0.01 11.10
C SER A 300 14.01 -1.13 10.63
N LYS A 301 13.49 -2.14 9.93
CA LYS A 301 14.30 -3.22 9.33
C LYS A 301 15.26 -2.72 8.26
N MET A 302 14.85 -1.75 7.44
CA MET A 302 15.77 -1.09 6.51
C MET A 302 16.90 -0.35 7.24
N VAL A 303 16.54 0.47 8.23
CA VAL A 303 17.51 1.25 9.01
C VAL A 303 18.48 0.34 9.77
N GLU A 304 18.02 -0.76 10.34
CA GLU A 304 18.87 -1.76 11.00
C GLU A 304 19.94 -2.32 10.04
N THR A 305 19.55 -2.66 8.80
CA THR A 305 20.46 -3.14 7.76
C THR A 305 21.52 -2.09 7.42
N VAL A 306 21.09 -0.84 7.23
CA VAL A 306 22.01 0.29 7.00
C VAL A 306 22.97 0.48 8.19
N LEU A 307 22.46 0.46 9.42
CA LEU A 307 23.26 0.69 10.63
C LEU A 307 24.25 -0.45 10.92
N LYS A 308 23.90 -1.70 10.61
CA LYS A 308 24.83 -2.84 10.74
C LYS A 308 26.08 -2.63 9.89
N ARG A 309 25.96 -1.97 8.73
CA ARG A 309 27.11 -1.68 7.87
C ARG A 309 28.06 -0.64 8.45
N PHE A 310 27.54 0.40 9.09
CA PHE A 310 28.35 1.42 9.77
C PHE A 310 28.98 0.91 11.08
N ARG A 311 28.46 -0.20 11.64
CA ARG A 311 28.97 -0.84 12.87
C ARG A 311 29.92 -2.02 12.61
N GLY A 312 30.20 -2.38 11.35
CA GLY A 312 31.19 -3.40 10.95
C GLY A 312 32.64 -2.95 11.17
N PRO A 313 33.61 -3.89 11.35
CA PRO A 313 34.86 -3.64 12.07
C PRO A 313 35.75 -2.61 11.37
N ALA A 314 36.31 -1.70 12.17
CA ALA A 314 37.37 -0.79 11.76
C ALA A 314 38.62 -1.58 11.33
N GLU A 315 38.77 -1.84 10.02
CA GLU A 315 39.99 -2.44 9.50
C GLU A 315 41.04 -1.39 9.13
N LYS A 316 42.04 -1.38 10.02
CA LYS A 316 43.48 -1.07 9.88
C LYS A 316 43.93 -0.43 8.56
N SER A 317 44.43 0.78 8.72
CA SER A 317 45.32 1.48 7.80
C SER A 317 46.59 0.67 7.47
N GLY A 318 46.84 0.48 6.17
CA GLY A 318 48.11 0.00 5.59
C GLY A 318 48.32 0.65 4.21
N PRO A 319 49.58 0.87 3.75
CA PRO A 319 49.92 2.09 3.00
C PRO A 319 49.95 1.97 1.47
N ALA A 320 49.50 3.08 0.86
CA ALA A 320 49.96 3.79 -0.35
C ALA A 320 50.16 3.08 -1.72
N GLY A 321 49.34 3.51 -2.69
CA GLY A 321 49.58 3.50 -4.14
C GLY A 321 48.41 4.17 -4.90
N LYS A 322 48.67 5.25 -5.66
CA LYS A 322 47.76 6.26 -6.28
C LYS A 322 46.52 5.70 -7.03
N PRO A 323 45.37 6.42 -7.12
CA PRO A 323 45.11 7.80 -7.60
C PRO A 323 45.00 8.85 -6.49
N SER A 324 44.53 10.07 -6.81
CA SER A 324 44.17 11.11 -5.84
C SER A 324 43.45 10.50 -4.63
N LYS A 325 44.00 10.65 -3.42
CA LYS A 325 43.40 10.13 -2.18
C LYS A 325 41.93 10.53 -2.07
N GLU A 326 41.58 11.73 -2.53
CA GLU A 326 40.21 12.23 -2.52
C GLU A 326 39.31 11.51 -3.52
N GLU A 327 39.80 11.21 -4.72
CA GLU A 327 39.04 10.48 -5.75
C GLU A 327 38.82 9.02 -5.36
N GLN A 328 39.83 8.37 -4.78
CA GLN A 328 39.69 7.03 -4.17
C GLN A 328 38.70 7.03 -3.01
N ILE A 329 38.77 8.02 -2.12
CA ILE A 329 37.85 8.16 -0.99
C ILE A 329 36.42 8.41 -1.49
N ASN A 330 36.23 9.21 -2.53
CA ASN A 330 34.92 9.50 -3.11
C ASN A 330 34.35 8.26 -3.82
N LEU A 331 35.15 7.54 -4.61
CA LEU A 331 34.73 6.28 -5.25
C LEU A 331 34.39 5.20 -4.21
N LEU A 332 35.15 5.10 -3.12
CA LEU A 332 34.84 4.21 -1.99
C LEU A 332 33.53 4.62 -1.30
N LYS A 333 33.31 5.91 -1.07
CA LYS A 333 32.05 6.42 -0.49
C LYS A 333 30.86 6.14 -1.40
N GLU A 334 31.01 6.31 -2.72
CA GLU A 334 29.97 6.03 -3.71
C GLU A 334 29.64 4.54 -3.76
N ASP A 335 30.65 3.66 -3.82
CA ASP A 335 30.44 2.20 -3.81
C ASP A 335 29.80 1.71 -2.50
N ILE A 336 30.21 2.27 -1.35
CA ILE A 336 29.56 1.99 -0.05
C ILE A 336 28.11 2.45 -0.08
N THR A 337 27.84 3.68 -0.54
CA THR A 337 26.48 4.23 -0.62
C THR A 337 25.60 3.38 -1.54
N GLN A 338 26.16 2.94 -2.68
CA GLN A 338 25.47 2.09 -3.63
C GLN A 338 25.05 0.76 -2.99
N LYS A 339 25.98 0.09 -2.32
CA LYS A 339 25.72 -1.18 -1.62
C LYS A 339 24.68 -1.01 -0.52
N VAL A 340 24.78 0.06 0.27
CA VAL A 340 23.85 0.35 1.37
C VAL A 340 22.41 0.54 0.87
N VAL A 341 22.22 1.30 -0.22
CA VAL A 341 20.88 1.54 -0.78
C VAL A 341 20.29 0.25 -1.34
N LEU A 342 21.07 -0.53 -2.09
CA LEU A 342 20.61 -1.80 -2.67
C LEU A 342 20.22 -2.80 -1.58
N GLU A 343 21.03 -2.94 -0.53
CA GLU A 343 20.77 -3.87 0.58
C GLU A 343 19.54 -3.45 1.38
N ALA A 344 19.38 -2.14 1.68
CA ALA A 344 18.21 -1.62 2.36
C ALA A 344 16.92 -1.86 1.56
N ALA A 345 16.96 -1.59 0.25
CA ALA A 345 15.84 -1.83 -0.65
C ALA A 345 15.49 -3.32 -0.79
N SER A 346 16.50 -4.20 -0.90
CA SER A 346 16.29 -5.65 -0.93
C SER A 346 15.79 -6.20 0.40
N LYS A 347 16.20 -5.63 1.54
CA LYS A 347 15.65 -6.02 2.83
C LYS A 347 14.19 -5.60 2.96
N LEU A 348 13.83 -4.42 2.48
CA LEU A 348 12.43 -3.97 2.44
C LEU A 348 11.57 -4.93 1.61
N GLU A 349 12.02 -5.25 0.40
CA GLU A 349 11.38 -6.23 -0.47
C GLU A 349 11.09 -7.55 0.25
N GLN A 350 12.07 -8.08 0.97
CA GLN A 350 11.92 -9.34 1.72
C GLN A 350 10.91 -9.21 2.88
N GLU A 351 10.98 -8.12 3.63
CA GLU A 351 10.16 -7.91 4.82
C GLU A 351 8.72 -7.51 4.45
N GLU A 352 8.51 -6.71 3.40
CA GLU A 352 7.18 -6.35 2.93
C GLU A 352 6.54 -7.49 2.13
N GLY A 353 7.33 -8.29 1.40
CA GLY A 353 6.83 -9.46 0.67
C GLY A 353 6.70 -10.75 1.50
N SER A 354 7.27 -10.83 2.71
CA SER A 354 7.23 -12.03 3.57
C SER A 354 7.70 -11.74 5.02
N PRO A 355 6.99 -10.95 5.84
CA PRO A 355 7.53 -10.37 7.08
C PRO A 355 7.76 -11.33 8.26
N PHE A 356 7.48 -12.65 8.13
CA PHE A 356 7.47 -13.56 9.28
C PHE A 356 7.98 -14.99 9.02
N LEU A 357 8.91 -15.16 8.07
CA LEU A 357 9.64 -16.42 7.89
C LEU A 357 11.10 -16.29 8.34
N ASP A 358 11.34 -15.85 9.57
CA ASP A 358 12.60 -16.21 10.23
C ASP A 358 12.50 -17.68 10.66
N GLY A 359 13.01 -18.60 9.83
CA GLY A 359 13.22 -20.00 10.26
C GLY A 359 13.05 -21.12 9.24
N VAL A 360 12.65 -20.87 8.00
CA VAL A 360 12.71 -21.91 6.95
C VAL A 360 13.90 -21.64 6.05
N THR A 361 15.03 -22.20 6.48
CA THR A 361 16.28 -22.44 5.75
C THR A 361 16.44 -21.74 4.41
N GLU A 362 17.54 -20.97 4.34
CA GLU A 362 18.36 -20.72 3.16
C GLU A 362 18.55 -21.98 2.29
N GLU A 363 17.53 -22.44 1.58
CA GLU A 363 17.76 -23.16 0.35
C GLU A 363 18.19 -22.12 -0.65
N LYS A 364 19.53 -21.98 -0.76
CA LYS A 364 20.27 -21.34 -1.85
C LYS A 364 19.35 -20.90 -2.98
N VAL A 365 18.77 -19.71 -2.84
CA VAL A 365 18.19 -19.01 -3.96
C VAL A 365 19.41 -18.68 -4.80
N SER A 366 19.58 -19.42 -5.88
CA SER A 366 20.61 -19.17 -6.87
C SER A 366 20.34 -17.76 -7.42
N SER A 367 20.95 -16.75 -6.82
CA SER A 367 21.45 -15.66 -7.63
C SER A 367 22.35 -16.36 -8.64
N ALA A 368 22.05 -16.20 -9.92
CA ALA A 368 22.88 -16.71 -10.99
C ALA A 368 24.15 -15.83 -11.09
N VAL A 369 24.89 -15.77 -9.98
CA VAL A 369 26.26 -15.29 -9.89
C VAL A 369 27.09 -16.53 -9.57
N ASP A 370 27.37 -17.29 -10.62
CA ASP A 370 28.67 -17.91 -10.86
C ASP A 370 29.36 -18.56 -9.64
N SER A 371 28.66 -19.48 -8.98
CA SER A 371 29.29 -20.40 -8.01
C SER A 371 30.38 -21.25 -8.66
N GLY A 372 30.31 -21.46 -9.98
CA GLY A 372 31.34 -22.09 -10.79
C GLY A 372 32.62 -21.26 -10.90
N LEU A 373 32.51 -19.95 -11.17
CA LEU A 373 33.67 -19.07 -11.32
C LEU A 373 34.43 -18.86 -10.01
N ALA A 374 33.73 -18.75 -8.88
CA ALA A 374 34.36 -18.63 -7.57
C ALA A 374 35.13 -19.91 -7.18
N GLU A 375 34.60 -21.09 -7.53
CA GLU A 375 35.22 -22.37 -7.24
C GLU A 375 36.39 -22.69 -8.20
N GLU A 376 36.30 -22.26 -9.46
CA GLU A 376 37.36 -22.37 -10.45
C GLU A 376 38.51 -21.40 -10.20
N LEU A 377 38.23 -20.17 -9.74
CA LEU A 377 39.23 -19.22 -9.24
C LEU A 377 39.92 -19.75 -7.97
N ARG A 378 39.20 -20.44 -7.09
CA ARG A 378 39.78 -21.07 -5.89
C ARG A 378 40.70 -22.24 -6.26
N LYS A 379 40.32 -23.08 -7.22
CA LYS A 379 41.19 -24.17 -7.73
C LYS A 379 42.45 -23.65 -8.43
N ARG A 380 42.33 -22.59 -9.26
CA ARG A 380 43.50 -21.95 -9.89
C ARG A 380 44.44 -21.29 -8.89
N LYS A 381 43.91 -20.72 -7.81
CA LYS A 381 44.74 -20.12 -6.75
C LYS A 381 45.52 -21.16 -5.95
N VAL A 382 44.96 -22.36 -5.77
CA VAL A 382 45.65 -23.49 -5.11
C VAL A 382 46.76 -24.06 -6.01
N GLN A 383 46.51 -24.20 -7.32
CA GLN A 383 47.52 -24.67 -8.30
C GLN A 383 48.68 -23.69 -8.52
N LEU A 384 48.49 -22.39 -8.27
CA LEU A 384 49.55 -21.38 -8.34
C LEU A 384 50.35 -21.24 -7.03
N SER A 385 49.90 -21.90 -5.97
CA SER A 385 50.54 -21.90 -4.64
C SER A 385 51.22 -23.22 -4.27
N SER A 386 51.16 -24.20 -5.17
CA SER A 386 51.91 -25.46 -5.15
C SER A 386 52.95 -25.44 -6.25
#